data_AF-A0A7L0HLX7-F1
#
_entry.id   AF-A0A7L0HLX7-F1
#
_cell.length_a   1.000
_cell.length_b   1.000
_cell.length_c   1.000
_cell.angle_alpha   90.00
_cell.angle_beta   90.00
_cell.angle_gamma   90.00
#
_symmetry.space_group_name_H-M   'P 1'
#
loop_
_entity.id
_entity.type
_entity.pdbx_description
1 polymer ?
#
loop_
_entity_poly.entity_id
_entity_poly.type
_entity_poly.pdbx_seq_one_letter_code
_entity_poly.pdbx_strand_id
1 'polypeptide(L)'
;SMPSEMLLKIFSYLDAVSLLCVGCVNKHFYHLANDNGIWLKIYSSCFRPKGTIWKMKSEQTETVSLDCAALYDRKPGYWKKEYIFKQIAAVKTRVMRLVKPVDLYTGLPCKNKEAMKVSGLSWIIVLKDKNGKEHVMEKANLSFKDTSVTILWYSTNWPCLDILTTLKLFGVVPLLPDQSRDLSKNGPRRRSLIAEYHLANLTESSVALGADKLVQLFSLNPGLLVGLWKEKNEIAFIMVSLHYHQLLERSTLGSSAV
;
A
#
# COMPACT_ATOMS: atom_id res chain seq x y z
N SER A 1 9.66 -28.59 -20.98
CA SER A 1 9.69 -27.15 -20.63
C SER A 1 9.28 -26.33 -21.84
N MET A 2 8.46 -25.28 -21.66
CA MET A 2 8.11 -24.38 -22.77
C MET A 2 9.32 -23.53 -23.20
N PRO A 3 9.44 -23.18 -24.50
CA PRO A 3 10.42 -22.21 -24.97
C PRO A 3 10.19 -20.80 -24.41
N SER A 4 11.27 -20.03 -24.22
CA SER A 4 11.23 -18.66 -23.68
C SER A 4 10.38 -17.72 -24.53
N GLU A 5 10.36 -17.93 -25.85
CA GLU A 5 9.60 -17.15 -26.83
C GLU A 5 8.08 -17.31 -26.61
N MET A 6 7.65 -18.54 -26.30
CA MET A 6 6.24 -18.82 -25.99
C MET A 6 5.84 -18.19 -24.65
N LEU A 7 6.73 -18.24 -23.65
CA LEU A 7 6.51 -17.58 -22.36
C LEU A 7 6.44 -16.05 -22.49
N LEU A 8 7.31 -15.43 -23.29
CA LEU A 8 7.28 -13.99 -23.56
C LEU A 8 5.98 -13.59 -24.26
N LYS A 9 5.51 -14.41 -25.21
CA LYS A 9 4.23 -14.17 -25.87
C LYS A 9 3.08 -14.21 -24.87
N ILE A 10 3.05 -15.19 -23.97
CA ILE A 10 2.06 -15.27 -22.88
C ILE A 10 2.15 -14.04 -21.97
N PHE A 11 3.37 -13.67 -21.52
CA PHE A 11 3.58 -12.53 -20.63
C PHE A 11 3.19 -11.20 -21.28
N SER A 12 3.26 -11.08 -22.60
CA SER A 12 2.85 -9.88 -23.34
C SER A 12 1.34 -9.57 -23.31
N TYR A 13 0.53 -10.53 -22.85
CA TYR A 13 -0.92 -10.39 -22.63
C TYR A 13 -1.27 -10.07 -21.16
N LEU A 14 -0.32 -10.18 -20.24
CA LEU A 14 -0.55 -9.90 -18.82
C LEU A 14 -0.56 -8.40 -18.55
N ASP A 15 -1.35 -7.98 -17.56
CA ASP A 15 -1.32 -6.63 -17.02
C ASP A 15 -0.08 -6.43 -16.12
N ALA A 16 0.21 -5.17 -15.75
CA ALA A 16 1.43 -4.86 -15.01
C ALA A 16 1.46 -5.53 -13.62
N VAL A 17 0.31 -5.72 -12.98
CA VAL A 17 0.23 -6.37 -11.67
C VAL A 17 0.54 -7.86 -11.79
N SER A 18 -0.11 -8.56 -12.73
CA SER A 18 0.14 -9.98 -12.95
C SER A 18 1.59 -10.23 -13.38
N LEU A 19 2.17 -9.37 -14.20
CA LEU A 19 3.57 -9.47 -14.64
C LEU A 19 4.55 -9.31 -13.46
N LEU A 20 4.26 -8.43 -12.51
CA LEU A 20 5.04 -8.30 -11.27
C LEU A 20 4.95 -9.58 -10.42
N CYS A 21 3.75 -10.17 -10.29
CA CYS A 21 3.54 -11.42 -9.56
C CYS A 21 4.29 -12.61 -10.20
N VAL A 22 4.26 -12.72 -11.53
CA VAL A 22 4.99 -13.75 -12.29
C VAL A 22 6.50 -13.68 -12.02
N GLY A 23 7.05 -12.46 -11.90
CA GLY A 23 8.45 -12.26 -11.55
C GLY A 23 8.85 -12.78 -10.16
N CYS A 24 7.89 -13.03 -9.26
CA CYS A 24 8.16 -13.58 -7.93
C CYS A 24 8.18 -15.12 -7.90
N VAL A 25 7.84 -15.80 -9.01
CA VAL A 25 7.70 -17.26 -9.03
C VAL A 25 9.05 -17.98 -9.09
N ASN A 26 9.94 -17.60 -10.01
CA ASN A 26 11.27 -18.18 -10.14
C ASN A 26 12.23 -17.22 -10.87
N LYS A 27 13.55 -17.52 -10.83
CA LYS A 27 14.58 -16.68 -11.46
C LYS A 27 14.40 -16.51 -12.97
N HIS A 28 14.00 -17.58 -13.67
CA HIS A 28 13.79 -17.52 -15.13
C HIS A 28 12.63 -16.59 -15.49
N PHE A 29 11.50 -16.71 -14.77
CA PHE A 29 10.32 -15.87 -14.91
C PHE A 29 10.61 -14.43 -14.50
N TYR A 30 11.46 -14.22 -13.49
CA TYR A 30 11.93 -12.89 -13.13
C TYR A 30 12.65 -12.20 -14.30
N HIS A 31 13.55 -12.91 -14.99
CA HIS A 31 14.25 -12.34 -16.15
C HIS A 31 13.29 -12.02 -17.30
N LEU A 32 12.41 -12.97 -17.65
CA LEU A 32 11.43 -12.79 -18.73
C LEU A 32 10.38 -11.70 -18.40
N ALA A 33 9.94 -11.60 -17.15
CA ALA A 33 9.00 -10.57 -16.71
C ALA A 33 9.62 -9.16 -16.65
N ASN A 34 10.95 -9.05 -16.72
CA ASN A 34 11.66 -7.77 -16.81
C ASN A 34 12.01 -7.39 -18.26
N ASP A 35 11.44 -8.08 -19.25
CA ASP A 35 11.65 -7.79 -20.66
C ASP A 35 11.23 -6.35 -21.02
N ASN A 36 12.15 -5.62 -21.64
CA ASN A 36 11.95 -4.20 -21.97
C ASN A 36 10.86 -4.00 -23.04
N GLY A 37 10.64 -4.95 -23.94
CA GLY A 37 9.61 -4.88 -24.98
C GLY A 37 8.20 -4.95 -24.39
N ILE A 38 7.97 -5.88 -23.46
CA ILE A 38 6.67 -6.00 -22.75
C ILE A 38 6.38 -4.70 -21.97
N TRP A 39 7.35 -4.20 -21.22
CA TRP A 39 7.15 -2.99 -20.41
C TRP A 39 7.02 -1.72 -21.24
N LEU A 40 7.71 -1.59 -22.38
CA LEU A 40 7.50 -0.47 -23.29
C LEU A 40 6.08 -0.48 -23.85
N LYS A 41 5.57 -1.65 -24.25
CA LYS A 41 4.18 -1.79 -24.72
C LYS A 41 3.16 -1.34 -23.66
N ILE A 42 3.35 -1.78 -22.42
CA ILE A 42 2.51 -1.37 -21.27
C ILE A 42 2.62 0.14 -21.06
N TYR A 43 3.84 0.68 -21.01
CA TYR A 43 4.09 2.11 -20.82
C TYR A 43 3.40 2.96 -21.89
N SER A 44 3.61 2.64 -23.17
CA SER A 44 3.02 3.35 -24.31
C SER A 44 1.49 3.25 -24.33
N SER A 45 0.92 2.13 -23.87
CA SER A 45 -0.53 1.98 -23.76
C SER A 45 -1.14 2.87 -22.67
N CYS A 46 -0.47 3.02 -21.53
CA CYS A 46 -0.97 3.77 -20.37
C CYS A 46 -0.72 5.28 -20.48
N PHE A 47 0.40 5.68 -21.08
CA PHE A 47 0.86 7.06 -21.13
C PHE A 47 0.78 7.67 -22.53
N ARG A 48 -0.20 7.24 -23.35
CA ARG A 48 -0.42 7.86 -24.67
C ARG A 48 -0.49 9.38 -24.52
N PRO A 49 0.28 10.16 -25.31
CA PRO A 49 0.11 11.60 -25.34
C PRO A 49 -1.33 11.91 -25.77
N LYS A 50 -2.14 12.43 -24.84
CA LYS A 50 -3.43 13.03 -25.16
C LYS A 50 -3.15 14.33 -25.91
N GLY A 51 -3.04 14.26 -27.24
CA GLY A 51 -2.94 15.44 -28.08
C GLY A 51 -1.94 15.34 -29.21
N THR A 52 -2.21 14.46 -30.18
CA THR A 52 -2.11 14.83 -31.60
C THR A 52 -2.91 13.80 -32.38
N ILE A 53 -4.16 14.15 -32.69
CA ILE A 53 -4.78 13.72 -33.95
C ILE A 53 -3.94 14.42 -35.03
N TRP A 54 -2.74 13.92 -35.29
CA TRP A 54 -2.04 14.27 -36.52
C TRP A 54 -2.71 13.40 -37.56
N LYS A 55 -3.50 14.03 -38.45
CA LYS A 55 -3.97 13.40 -39.67
C LYS A 55 -2.75 12.85 -40.40
N MET A 56 -2.50 11.55 -40.24
CA MET A 56 -1.49 10.84 -40.98
C MET A 56 -2.07 10.62 -42.38
N LYS A 57 -1.78 11.57 -43.29
CA LYS A 57 -1.80 11.24 -44.71
C LYS A 57 -0.80 10.10 -44.87
N SER A 58 -1.26 9.00 -45.45
CA SER A 58 -0.43 7.89 -45.84
C SER A 58 0.69 8.41 -46.74
N GLU A 59 1.93 8.19 -46.34
CA GLU A 59 2.95 7.60 -47.20
C GLU A 59 4.20 7.29 -46.40
N GLN A 60 4.62 6.03 -46.54
CA GLN A 60 6.00 5.56 -46.47
C GLN A 60 6.63 5.44 -45.07
N THR A 61 6.52 4.21 -44.55
CA THR A 61 7.66 3.33 -44.24
C THR A 61 8.96 4.07 -43.89
N GLU A 62 9.33 4.14 -42.59
CA GLU A 62 10.73 4.14 -42.07
C GLU A 62 10.92 4.65 -40.62
N THR A 63 9.87 4.87 -39.82
CA THR A 63 10.03 5.31 -38.42
C THR A 63 9.97 4.20 -37.36
N VAL A 64 9.78 2.93 -37.74
CA VAL A 64 9.67 1.80 -36.79
C VAL A 64 11.04 1.19 -36.42
N SER A 65 12.11 1.51 -37.15
CA SER A 65 13.44 0.90 -36.96
C SER A 65 14.32 1.59 -35.91
N LEU A 66 14.11 2.88 -35.60
CA LEU A 66 14.97 3.61 -34.66
C LEU A 66 14.69 3.32 -33.18
N ASP A 67 13.43 2.99 -32.82
CA ASP A 67 13.04 2.72 -31.42
C ASP A 67 13.48 1.32 -30.96
N CYS A 68 13.64 0.37 -31.90
CA CYS A 68 14.14 -0.97 -31.63
C CYS A 68 15.64 -0.99 -31.28
N ALA A 69 16.46 -0.13 -31.89
CA ALA A 69 17.89 -0.06 -31.57
C ALA A 69 18.14 0.48 -30.15
N ALA A 70 17.32 1.43 -29.68
CA ALA A 70 17.39 1.97 -28.33
C ALA A 70 16.83 1.02 -27.24
N LEU A 71 16.11 -0.04 -27.64
CA LEU A 71 15.57 -1.05 -26.73
C LEU A 71 16.61 -2.05 -26.22
N TYR A 72 17.60 -2.38 -27.07
CA TYR A 72 18.66 -3.35 -26.74
C TYR A 72 19.83 -2.75 -25.95
N ASP A 73 20.02 -1.43 -25.99
CA ASP A 73 21.11 -0.75 -25.25
C ASP A 73 20.75 -0.45 -23.79
N ARG A 74 19.47 -0.60 -23.41
CA ARG A 74 19.00 -0.32 -22.04
C ARG A 74 19.06 -1.57 -21.18
N LYS A 75 19.55 -1.41 -19.94
CA LYS A 75 19.56 -2.49 -18.93
C LYS A 75 18.17 -3.14 -18.82
N PRO A 76 18.09 -4.47 -18.61
CA PRO A 76 16.81 -5.16 -18.45
C PRO A 76 16.01 -4.58 -17.28
N GLY A 77 14.71 -4.42 -17.46
CA GLY A 77 13.81 -3.81 -16.48
C GLY A 77 13.87 -2.29 -16.39
N TYR A 78 14.50 -1.60 -17.34
CA TYR A 78 14.50 -0.13 -17.39
C TYR A 78 13.07 0.42 -17.51
N TRP A 79 12.30 -0.06 -18.50
CA TRP A 79 10.94 0.44 -18.74
C TRP A 79 9.98 0.09 -17.60
N LYS A 80 10.22 -1.02 -16.89
CA LYS A 80 9.52 -1.36 -15.65
C LYS A 80 9.71 -0.29 -14.58
N LYS A 81 10.96 0.16 -14.37
CA LYS A 81 11.28 1.20 -13.38
C LYS A 81 10.64 2.53 -13.77
N GLU A 82 10.76 2.93 -15.03
CA GLU A 82 10.14 4.17 -15.54
C GLU A 82 8.62 4.14 -15.40
N TYR A 83 7.98 3.02 -15.73
CA TYR A 83 6.55 2.83 -15.58
C TYR A 83 6.11 3.00 -14.12
N ILE A 84 6.76 2.30 -13.19
CA ILE A 84 6.45 2.40 -11.75
C ILE A 84 6.71 3.82 -11.25
N PHE A 85 7.82 4.44 -11.63
CA PHE A 85 8.17 5.79 -11.23
C PHE A 85 7.12 6.81 -11.68
N LYS A 86 6.68 6.73 -12.94
CA LYS A 86 5.63 7.63 -13.47
C LYS A 86 4.28 7.41 -12.79
N GLN A 87 3.90 6.17 -12.49
CA GLN A 87 2.66 5.88 -11.75
C GLN A 87 2.71 6.49 -10.33
N ILE A 88 3.80 6.29 -9.61
CA ILE A 88 4.01 6.88 -8.27
C ILE A 88 3.99 8.41 -8.35
N ALA A 89 4.68 9.00 -9.33
CA ALA A 89 4.72 10.45 -9.51
C ALA A 89 3.33 11.02 -9.80
N ALA A 90 2.54 10.39 -10.68
CA ALA A 90 1.19 10.82 -11.01
C ALA A 90 0.27 10.84 -9.78
N VAL A 91 0.33 9.80 -8.94
CA VAL A 91 -0.43 9.71 -7.69
C VAL A 91 0.02 10.79 -6.71
N LYS A 92 1.34 10.95 -6.53
CA LYS A 92 1.92 11.98 -5.67
C LYS A 92 1.45 13.38 -6.10
N THR A 93 1.40 13.67 -7.39
CA THR A 93 0.90 14.96 -7.90
C THR A 93 -0.60 15.14 -7.61
N ARG A 94 -1.43 14.11 -7.81
CA ARG A 94 -2.87 14.17 -7.49
C ARG A 94 -3.10 14.43 -6.01
N VAL A 95 -2.38 13.70 -5.16
CA VAL A 95 -2.38 13.87 -3.70
C VAL A 95 -1.94 15.27 -3.29
N MET A 96 -0.83 15.77 -3.83
CA MET A 96 -0.30 17.10 -3.50
C MET A 96 -1.30 18.22 -3.81
N ARG A 97 -2.07 18.09 -4.91
CA ARG A 97 -3.14 19.05 -5.24
C ARG A 97 -4.27 19.07 -4.20
N LEU A 98 -4.56 17.93 -3.57
CA LEU A 98 -5.58 17.82 -2.53
C LEU A 98 -5.06 18.28 -1.16
N VAL A 99 -3.77 18.11 -0.89
CA VAL A 99 -3.14 18.47 0.39
C VAL A 99 -2.73 19.96 0.43
N LYS A 100 -2.58 20.62 -0.73
CA LYS A 100 -2.21 22.04 -0.83
C LYS A 100 -3.16 23.02 -0.11
N PRO A 101 -4.50 22.91 -0.19
CA PRO A 101 -5.38 23.79 0.57
C PRO A 101 -5.33 23.45 2.06
N VAL A 102 -4.92 24.40 2.88
CA VAL A 102 -4.83 24.29 4.34
C VAL A 102 -5.96 25.08 4.98
N ASP A 103 -6.60 24.47 5.97
CA ASP A 103 -7.63 25.10 6.78
C ASP A 103 -6.98 26.12 7.73
N LEU A 104 -7.47 27.36 7.71
CA LEU A 104 -6.93 28.47 8.51
C LEU A 104 -7.11 28.26 10.01
N TYR A 105 -8.12 27.50 10.43
CA TYR A 105 -8.45 27.26 11.83
C TYR A 105 -7.66 26.08 12.41
N THR A 106 -7.45 25.02 11.62
CA THR A 106 -6.78 23.80 12.12
C THR A 106 -5.32 23.68 11.68
N GLY A 107 -4.86 24.45 10.69
CA GLY A 107 -3.53 24.33 10.11
C GLY A 107 -3.32 23.01 9.35
N LEU A 108 -4.39 22.24 9.09
CA LEU A 108 -4.35 20.93 8.43
C LEU A 108 -4.93 21.00 7.01
N PRO A 109 -4.55 20.05 6.13
CA PRO A 109 -5.12 20.00 4.79
C PRO A 109 -6.63 19.74 4.79
N CYS A 110 -7.40 20.55 4.05
CA CYS A 110 -8.86 20.47 4.05
C CYS A 110 -9.41 19.14 3.48
N LYS A 111 -8.62 18.44 2.66
CA LYS A 111 -9.07 17.30 1.87
C LYS A 111 -8.34 16.00 2.22
N ASN A 112 -7.96 15.81 3.48
CA ASN A 112 -7.22 14.62 3.93
C ASN A 112 -7.91 13.29 3.56
N LYS A 113 -9.23 13.20 3.77
CA LYS A 113 -10.02 12.00 3.42
C LYS A 113 -9.95 11.68 1.92
N GLU A 114 -10.00 12.69 1.06
CA GLU A 114 -9.93 12.53 -0.40
C GLU A 114 -8.51 12.18 -0.83
N ALA A 115 -7.50 12.82 -0.24
CA ALA A 115 -6.09 12.52 -0.49
C ALA A 115 -5.75 11.06 -0.16
N MET A 116 -6.29 10.53 0.95
CA MET A 116 -6.12 9.12 1.34
C MET A 116 -6.82 8.15 0.40
N LYS A 117 -8.03 8.49 -0.07
CA LYS A 117 -8.73 7.68 -1.08
C LYS A 117 -7.97 7.64 -2.40
N VAL A 118 -7.44 8.78 -2.84
CA VAL A 118 -6.68 8.88 -4.10
C VAL A 118 -5.33 8.19 -4.03
N SER A 119 -4.67 8.18 -2.86
CA SER A 119 -3.44 7.42 -2.65
C SER A 119 -3.67 5.92 -2.53
N GLY A 120 -4.92 5.48 -2.32
CA GLY A 120 -5.25 4.09 -2.01
C GLY A 120 -4.69 3.65 -0.64
N LEU A 121 -4.44 4.60 0.26
CA LEU A 121 -3.89 4.32 1.58
C LEU A 121 -4.88 3.49 2.40
N SER A 122 -4.41 2.36 2.91
CA SER A 122 -5.07 1.55 3.92
C SER A 122 -4.13 1.29 5.09
N TRP A 123 -4.67 0.75 6.19
CA TRP A 123 -3.88 0.41 7.36
C TRP A 123 -4.10 -1.04 7.75
N ILE A 124 -3.04 -1.68 8.20
CA ILE A 124 -3.07 -3.05 8.71
C ILE A 124 -2.35 -3.08 10.05
N ILE A 125 -2.77 -4.00 10.91
CA ILE A 125 -2.03 -4.35 12.12
C ILE A 125 -1.40 -5.73 11.96
N VAL A 126 -0.20 -5.88 12.49
CA VAL A 126 0.51 -7.15 12.56
C VAL A 126 0.79 -7.44 14.03
N LEU A 127 0.21 -8.52 14.53
CA LEU A 127 0.44 -9.01 15.88
C LEU A 127 1.51 -10.10 15.82
N LYS A 128 2.56 -9.95 16.62
CA LYS A 128 3.67 -10.90 16.68
C LYS A 128 3.60 -11.74 17.95
N ASP A 129 3.61 -13.05 17.76
CA ASP A 129 3.68 -14.06 18.82
C ASP A 129 5.11 -14.16 19.41
N LYS A 130 5.26 -14.62 20.66
CA LYS A 130 6.52 -15.06 21.29
C LYS A 130 7.30 -16.05 20.41
N ASN A 131 6.59 -16.89 19.67
CA ASN A 131 7.15 -17.85 18.72
C ASN A 131 7.58 -17.23 17.39
N GLY A 132 7.44 -15.90 17.23
CA GLY A 132 7.78 -15.17 16.02
C GLY A 132 6.74 -15.26 14.90
N LYS A 133 5.61 -15.93 15.12
CA LYS A 133 4.49 -16.02 14.16
C LYS A 133 3.78 -14.67 14.05
N GLU A 134 3.56 -14.22 12.81
CA GLU A 134 2.87 -12.95 12.52
C GLU A 134 1.40 -13.20 12.14
N HIS A 135 0.50 -12.47 12.80
CA HIS A 135 -0.93 -12.47 12.52
C HIS A 135 -1.34 -11.11 11.95
N VAL A 136 -1.72 -11.09 10.67
CA VAL A 136 -2.05 -9.85 9.94
C VAL A 136 -3.55 -9.63 9.94
N MET A 137 -4.00 -8.45 10.38
CA MET A 137 -5.40 -8.02 10.29
C MET A 137 -5.53 -6.87 9.29
N GLU A 138 -6.15 -7.14 8.14
CA GLU A 138 -6.32 -6.15 7.06
C GLU A 138 -7.68 -5.44 7.10
N LYS A 139 -8.72 -6.10 7.60
CA LYS A 139 -10.07 -5.53 7.64
C LYS A 139 -10.17 -4.51 8.78
N ALA A 140 -10.26 -3.24 8.41
CA ALA A 140 -10.40 -2.13 9.34
C ALA A 140 -11.61 -1.27 8.98
N ASN A 141 -12.33 -0.80 9.99
CA ASN A 141 -13.35 0.24 9.84
C ASN A 141 -12.72 1.61 10.12
N LEU A 142 -12.95 2.54 9.19
CA LEU A 142 -12.36 3.88 9.22
C LEU A 142 -13.42 4.90 9.58
N SER A 143 -13.16 5.68 10.62
CA SER A 143 -13.94 6.87 10.97
C SER A 143 -13.04 8.10 10.81
N PHE A 144 -13.40 8.98 9.88
CA PHE A 144 -12.69 10.22 9.65
C PHE A 144 -13.30 11.33 10.52
N LYS A 145 -12.44 12.03 11.27
CA LYS A 145 -12.74 13.26 12.00
C LYS A 145 -12.04 14.44 11.31
N ASP A 146 -12.24 15.64 11.83
CA ASP A 146 -11.68 16.87 11.25
C ASP A 146 -10.16 16.94 11.38
N THR A 147 -9.61 16.45 12.49
CA THR A 147 -8.16 16.50 12.80
C THR A 147 -7.49 15.13 12.86
N SER A 148 -8.27 14.04 12.86
CA SER A 148 -7.76 12.68 13.02
C SER A 148 -8.56 11.64 12.24
N VAL A 149 -7.96 10.47 12.07
CA VAL A 149 -8.64 9.26 11.62
C VAL A 149 -8.59 8.21 12.72
N THR A 150 -9.74 7.63 13.02
CA THR A 150 -9.86 6.49 13.92
C THR A 150 -10.03 5.23 13.12
N ILE A 151 -9.20 4.24 13.41
CA ILE A 151 -9.15 2.96 12.72
C ILE A 151 -9.51 1.88 13.73
N LEU A 152 -10.55 1.10 13.44
CA LEU A 152 -11.07 0.06 14.31
C LEU A 152 -10.93 -1.31 13.65
N TRP A 153 -10.23 -2.22 14.32
CA TRP A 153 -10.17 -3.63 13.98
C TRP A 153 -10.98 -4.43 14.99
N TYR A 154 -11.91 -5.24 14.49
CA TYR A 154 -12.60 -6.28 15.24
C TYR A 154 -12.58 -7.56 14.42
N SER A 155 -12.49 -8.70 15.09
CA SER A 155 -12.46 -10.02 14.48
C SER A 155 -13.05 -11.02 15.47
N THR A 156 -13.53 -12.16 14.97
CA THR A 156 -13.91 -13.29 15.81
C THR A 156 -12.70 -14.15 16.17
N ASN A 157 -11.62 -14.07 15.38
CA ASN A 157 -10.45 -14.95 15.48
C ASN A 157 -9.22 -14.11 15.86
N TRP A 158 -9.15 -13.70 17.12
CA TRP A 158 -7.97 -13.02 17.66
C TRP A 158 -6.99 -14.04 18.27
N PRO A 159 -5.67 -13.83 18.10
CA PRO A 159 -4.68 -14.59 18.86
C PRO A 159 -4.80 -14.25 20.35
N CYS A 160 -4.54 -15.25 21.21
CA CYS A 160 -4.56 -15.07 22.66
C CYS A 160 -3.50 -14.04 23.09
N LEU A 161 -3.88 -13.10 23.96
CA LEU A 161 -3.01 -12.00 24.38
C LEU A 161 -1.73 -12.50 25.07
N ASP A 162 -1.82 -13.60 25.83
CA ASP A 162 -0.70 -14.15 26.61
C ASP A 162 0.47 -14.60 25.73
N ILE A 163 0.20 -14.87 24.46
CA ILE A 163 1.20 -15.32 23.47
C ILE A 163 1.72 -14.15 22.64
N LEU A 164 1.07 -12.98 22.68
CA LEU A 164 1.48 -11.81 21.91
C LEU A 164 2.60 -11.03 22.60
N THR A 165 3.55 -10.55 21.80
CA THR A 165 4.68 -9.73 22.25
C THR A 165 4.57 -8.30 21.76
N THR A 166 4.31 -8.11 20.47
CA THR A 166 4.26 -6.80 19.84
C THR A 166 3.10 -6.64 18.88
N LEU A 167 2.63 -5.40 18.78
CA LEU A 167 1.68 -4.93 17.79
C LEU A 167 2.36 -3.89 16.92
N LYS A 168 2.37 -4.13 15.61
CA LYS A 168 2.92 -3.21 14.63
C LYS A 168 1.82 -2.66 13.75
N LEU A 169 1.75 -1.33 13.66
CA LEU A 169 0.83 -0.62 12.79
C LEU A 169 1.54 -0.24 11.49
N PHE A 170 0.96 -0.61 10.36
CA PHE A 170 1.51 -0.28 9.05
C PHE A 170 0.53 0.56 8.22
N GLY A 171 1.06 1.57 7.54
CA GLY A 171 0.42 2.19 6.38
C GLY A 171 0.71 1.36 5.14
N VAL A 172 -0.31 1.13 4.33
CA VAL A 172 -0.24 0.27 3.15
C VAL A 172 -0.69 1.06 1.94
N VAL A 173 0.21 1.21 0.97
CA VAL A 173 -0.04 1.96 -0.26
C VAL A 173 0.18 1.05 -1.47
N PRO A 174 -0.79 0.95 -2.41
CA PRO A 174 -0.61 0.18 -3.63
C PRO A 174 0.47 0.82 -4.52
N LEU A 175 1.35 0.00 -5.09
CA LEU A 175 2.40 0.50 -6.01
C LEU A 175 1.81 0.93 -7.36
N LEU A 176 0.66 0.37 -7.75
CA LEU A 176 0.00 0.60 -9.03
C LEU A 176 -1.51 0.83 -8.82
N PRO A 177 -1.96 2.06 -8.55
CA PRO A 177 -3.36 2.34 -8.24
C PRO A 177 -4.30 2.38 -9.45
N ASP A 178 -3.78 2.57 -10.66
CA ASP A 178 -4.61 2.87 -11.85
C ASP A 178 -5.17 1.64 -12.59
N GLN A 179 -4.72 0.41 -12.25
CA GLN A 179 -5.06 -0.80 -13.02
C GLN A 179 -6.06 -1.75 -12.35
N SER A 180 -6.36 -1.60 -11.07
CA SER A 180 -7.21 -2.55 -10.34
C SER A 180 -8.63 -1.99 -10.21
N ARG A 181 -9.54 -2.38 -11.10
CA ARG A 181 -10.98 -2.05 -11.02
C ARG A 181 -11.67 -2.63 -9.79
N ASP A 182 -11.03 -3.59 -9.14
CA ASP A 182 -11.27 -3.95 -7.75
C ASP A 182 -9.93 -3.89 -7.06
N LEU A 183 -9.85 -3.32 -5.85
CA LEU A 183 -8.69 -3.42 -4.96
C LEU A 183 -8.37 -4.89 -4.75
N SER A 184 -7.60 -5.50 -5.67
CA SER A 184 -7.28 -6.90 -5.58
C SER A 184 -6.53 -7.06 -4.26
N LYS A 185 -7.03 -7.95 -3.42
CA LYS A 185 -6.54 -8.12 -2.04
C LYS A 185 -5.03 -8.41 -2.00
N ASN A 186 -4.45 -8.81 -3.14
CA ASN A 186 -3.09 -9.33 -3.27
C ASN A 186 -2.19 -8.55 -4.25
N GLY A 187 -2.57 -7.34 -4.67
CA GLY A 187 -1.70 -6.50 -5.51
C GLY A 187 -0.39 -6.10 -4.80
N PRO A 188 0.66 -5.70 -5.54
CA PRO A 188 1.93 -5.27 -4.97
C PRO A 188 1.73 -3.98 -4.16
N ARG A 189 2.01 -4.09 -2.85
CA ARG A 189 1.77 -3.03 -1.86
C ARG A 189 3.07 -2.70 -1.13
N ARG A 190 3.28 -1.43 -0.85
CA ARG A 190 4.32 -0.97 0.08
C ARG A 190 3.73 -0.93 1.48
N ARG A 191 4.39 -1.60 2.43
CA ARG A 191 4.08 -1.52 3.86
C ARG A 191 5.10 -0.59 4.52
N SER A 192 4.62 0.40 5.26
CA SER A 192 5.44 1.37 5.97
C SER A 192 5.04 1.37 7.44
N LEU A 193 5.98 1.04 8.32
CA LEU A 193 5.74 0.96 9.77
C LEU A 193 5.46 2.37 10.31
N ILE A 194 4.32 2.56 10.95
CA ILE A 194 3.91 3.85 11.53
C ILE A 194 4.23 3.90 13.02
N ALA A 195 3.97 2.80 13.72
CA ALA A 195 4.17 2.66 15.16
C ALA A 195 4.32 1.19 15.54
N GLU A 196 5.09 0.93 16.59
CA GLU A 196 5.26 -0.37 17.23
C GLU A 196 4.93 -0.24 18.71
N TYR A 197 4.19 -1.21 19.24
CA TYR A 197 3.72 -1.25 20.62
C TYR A 197 4.07 -2.59 21.25
N HIS A 198 4.56 -2.56 22.49
CA HIS A 198 4.85 -3.76 23.26
C HIS A 198 3.61 -4.15 24.07
N LEU A 199 3.10 -5.36 23.81
CA LEU A 199 1.89 -5.91 24.46
C LEU A 199 2.21 -6.74 25.71
N ALA A 200 3.48 -7.13 25.91
CA ALA A 200 3.88 -8.06 26.97
C ALA A 200 3.45 -7.64 28.39
N ASN A 201 3.30 -6.33 28.64
CA ASN A 201 2.95 -5.80 29.95
C ASN A 201 1.59 -5.07 29.94
N LEU A 202 0.69 -5.34 28.97
CA LEU A 202 -0.55 -4.57 28.83
C LEU A 202 -1.37 -4.52 30.14
N THR A 203 -1.50 -5.67 30.82
CA THR A 203 -2.22 -5.83 32.09
C THR A 203 -1.44 -5.36 33.31
N GLU A 204 -0.10 -5.31 33.25
CA GLU A 204 0.76 -4.99 34.41
C GLU A 204 1.22 -3.52 34.43
N SER A 205 1.52 -2.94 33.27
CA SER A 205 2.11 -1.60 33.15
C SER A 205 1.16 -0.52 32.65
N SER A 206 -0.01 -0.88 32.10
CA SER A 206 -0.96 0.11 31.58
C SER A 206 -2.16 0.29 32.51
N VAL A 207 -2.46 1.54 32.86
CA VAL A 207 -3.63 1.88 33.67
C VAL A 207 -4.87 1.59 32.83
N ALA A 208 -5.73 0.69 33.31
CA ALA A 208 -7.02 0.45 32.68
C ALA A 208 -7.81 1.76 32.66
N LEU A 209 -8.13 2.27 31.46
CA LEU A 209 -8.86 3.53 31.29
C LEU A 209 -10.29 3.46 31.82
N GLY A 210 -10.87 2.27 31.76
CA GLY A 210 -12.25 2.03 32.15
C GLY A 210 -12.64 0.59 31.85
N ALA A 211 -13.72 0.14 32.46
CA ALA A 211 -14.25 -1.19 32.26
C ALA A 211 -15.78 -1.17 32.33
N ASP A 212 -16.41 -1.95 31.47
CA ASP A 212 -17.85 -2.25 31.55
C ASP A 212 -18.05 -3.72 31.99
N LYS A 213 -19.28 -4.23 32.03
CA LYS A 213 -19.61 -5.61 32.43
C LYS A 213 -18.86 -6.66 31.60
N LEU A 214 -18.57 -6.38 30.33
CA LEU A 214 -17.99 -7.36 29.40
C LEU A 214 -16.54 -7.05 29.00
N VAL A 215 -16.18 -5.77 28.87
CA VAL A 215 -14.91 -5.34 28.27
C VAL A 215 -14.12 -4.45 29.22
N GLN A 216 -12.81 -4.64 29.26
CA GLN A 216 -11.85 -3.75 29.92
C GLN A 216 -11.01 -3.03 28.87
N LEU A 217 -10.81 -1.72 29.04
CA LEU A 217 -10.13 -0.86 28.08
C LEU A 217 -8.74 -0.45 28.57
N PHE A 218 -7.75 -0.62 27.70
CA PHE A 218 -6.36 -0.23 27.94
C PHE A 218 -5.91 0.80 26.91
N SER A 219 -5.12 1.78 27.33
CA SER A 219 -4.51 2.78 26.46
C SER A 219 -3.02 2.61 26.38
N LEU A 220 -2.51 2.50 25.17
CA LEU A 220 -1.10 2.50 24.86
C LEU A 220 -0.78 3.75 24.04
N ASN A 221 0.27 4.46 24.46
CA ASN A 221 0.73 5.62 23.72
C ASN A 221 1.68 5.22 22.59
N PRO A 222 1.59 5.88 21.41
CA PRO A 222 0.65 6.94 21.07
C PRO A 222 -0.69 6.41 20.50
N GLY A 223 -1.82 6.83 21.09
CA GLY A 223 -3.15 6.76 20.44
C GLY A 223 -3.74 5.37 20.17
N LEU A 224 -3.20 4.31 20.77
CA LEU A 224 -3.70 2.93 20.65
C LEU A 224 -4.60 2.61 21.84
N LEU A 225 -5.77 2.05 21.54
CA LEU A 225 -6.75 1.58 22.51
C LEU A 225 -7.04 0.11 22.25
N VAL A 226 -6.93 -0.72 23.29
CA VAL A 226 -7.16 -2.16 23.22
C VAL A 226 -8.28 -2.51 24.17
N GLY A 227 -9.36 -3.10 23.65
CA GLY A 227 -10.44 -3.65 24.45
C GLY A 227 -10.24 -5.16 24.64
N LEU A 228 -10.25 -5.64 25.88
CA LEU A 228 -10.16 -7.05 26.23
C LEU A 228 -11.47 -7.55 26.85
N TRP A 229 -11.85 -8.79 26.56
CA TRP A 229 -12.95 -9.47 27.24
C TRP A 229 -12.54 -9.88 28.66
N LYS A 230 -13.36 -9.52 29.65
CA LYS A 230 -13.06 -9.80 31.07
C LYS A 230 -12.97 -11.28 31.40
N GLU A 231 -13.76 -12.13 30.74
CA GLU A 231 -13.84 -13.56 31.08
C GLU A 231 -12.67 -14.38 30.54
N LYS A 232 -12.10 -13.98 29.40
CA LYS A 232 -11.13 -14.81 28.65
C LYS A 232 -9.78 -14.13 28.40
N ASN A 233 -9.63 -12.86 28.81
CA ASN A 233 -8.47 -12.03 28.48
C ASN A 233 -8.15 -11.99 26.97
N GLU A 234 -9.18 -12.19 26.13
CA GLU A 234 -9.10 -12.19 24.68
C GLU A 234 -9.31 -10.77 24.14
N ILE A 235 -8.66 -10.45 23.02
CA ILE A 235 -8.86 -9.16 22.36
C ILE A 235 -10.28 -9.09 21.80
N ALA A 236 -11.04 -8.08 22.20
CA ALA A 236 -12.34 -7.76 21.61
C ALA A 236 -12.14 -6.92 20.35
N PHE A 237 -11.44 -5.80 20.50
CA PHE A 237 -11.16 -4.87 19.42
C PHE A 237 -9.87 -4.10 19.69
N ILE A 238 -9.29 -3.58 18.61
CA ILE A 238 -8.16 -2.67 18.65
C ILE A 238 -8.56 -1.41 17.90
N MET A 239 -8.34 -0.27 18.52
CA MET A 239 -8.64 1.03 17.95
C MET A 239 -7.40 1.91 17.97
N VAL A 240 -7.08 2.55 16.85
CA VAL A 240 -5.98 3.51 16.77
C VAL A 240 -6.51 4.85 16.29
N SER A 241 -6.15 5.91 17.01
CA SER A 241 -6.41 7.29 16.60
C SER A 241 -5.13 7.93 16.09
N LEU A 242 -5.11 8.29 14.80
CA LEU A 242 -3.97 8.93 14.15
C LEU A 242 -4.32 10.37 13.78
N HIS A 243 -3.54 11.32 14.28
CA HIS A 243 -3.66 12.72 13.89
C HIS A 243 -3.21 12.92 12.43
N TYR A 244 -3.84 13.84 11.69
CA TYR A 244 -3.51 14.05 10.27
C TYR A 244 -2.13 14.66 10.02
N HIS A 245 -1.52 15.27 11.03
CA HIS A 245 -0.18 15.83 10.92
C HIS A 245 0.83 14.78 10.41
N GLN A 246 1.37 15.04 9.21
CA GLN A 246 2.31 14.16 8.50
C GLN A 246 1.83 12.70 8.31
N LEU A 247 0.54 12.41 8.49
CA LEU A 247 0.06 11.03 8.48
C LEU A 247 0.28 10.34 7.14
N LEU A 248 0.09 11.06 6.04
CA LEU A 248 0.29 10.52 4.70
C LEU A 248 1.77 10.22 4.42
N GLU A 249 2.67 11.06 4.94
CA GLU A 249 4.11 10.86 4.86
C GLU A 249 4.56 9.68 5.72
N ARG A 250 4.14 9.63 6.98
CA ARG A 250 4.40 8.50 7.89
C ARG A 250 3.87 7.18 7.33
N SER A 251 2.71 7.20 6.67
CA SER A 251 2.11 6.02 6.07
C SER A 251 2.75 5.60 4.73
N THR A 252 3.56 6.45 4.11
CA THR A 252 4.26 6.15 2.84
C THR A 252 5.74 5.86 3.05
N LEU A 253 6.42 6.61 3.92
CA LEU A 253 7.86 6.51 4.17
C LEU A 253 8.20 5.69 5.43
N GLY A 254 7.26 5.58 6.37
CA GLY A 254 7.46 4.90 7.65
C GLY A 254 7.92 5.85 8.76
N SER A 255 8.14 5.29 9.95
CA SER A 255 8.43 6.01 11.19
C SER A 255 9.81 6.66 11.26
N SER A 256 10.72 6.36 10.33
CA SER A 256 12.08 6.93 10.29
C SER A 256 12.16 8.31 9.62
N ALA A 257 11.03 8.88 9.18
CA ALA A 257 10.95 10.18 8.52
C ALA A 257 10.50 11.32 9.45
N VAL A 258 10.43 11.08 10.76
CA VAL A 258 10.12 12.07 11.81
C VAL A 258 11.33 12.22 12.72
#